data_AF-A0A9E4PBH2-F1
#
_entry.id   AF-A0A9E4PBH2-F1
#
_cell.length_a   1.000
_cell.length_b   1.000
_cell.length_c   1.000
_cell.angle_alpha   90.00
_cell.angle_beta   90.00
_cell.angle_gamma   90.00
#
_symmetry.space_group_name_H-M   'P 1'
#
loop_
_entity.id
_entity.type
_entity.pdbx_description
1 polymer ?
#
loop_
_entity_poly.entity_id
_entity_poly.type
_entity_poly.pdbx_seq_one_letter_code
_entity_poly.pdbx_strand_id
1 'polypeptide(L)' 'MFESLRPIFPETASVTPENHLAIGGTDVAELVERFGSPLYVFDEATLRGQCRRFVEEFSARYPNVLVAYAA' A
#
# COMPACT_ATOMS: atom_id res chain seq x y z
N MET A 1 -4.97 2.39 -19.30
CA MET A 1 -5.11 1.09 -18.61
C MET A 1 -4.74 1.19 -17.14
N PHE A 2 -3.58 1.75 -16.78
CA PHE A 2 -3.23 1.97 -15.37
C PHE A 2 -4.26 2.82 -14.63
N GLU A 3 -4.67 3.96 -15.20
CA GLU A 3 -5.65 4.87 -14.57
C GLU A 3 -6.99 4.23 -14.20
N SER A 4 -7.51 3.33 -15.04
CA SER A 4 -8.75 2.60 -14.73
C SER A 4 -8.59 1.60 -13.59
N LEU A 5 -7.37 1.13 -13.33
CA LEU A 5 -7.05 0.18 -12.27
C LEU A 5 -6.49 0.86 -11.01
N ARG A 6 -6.28 2.17 -11.03
CA ARG A 6 -5.76 2.94 -9.88
C ARG A 6 -6.51 2.65 -8.56
N PRO A 7 -7.84 2.44 -8.52
CA PRO A 7 -8.56 2.15 -7.27
C PRO A 7 -8.22 0.82 -6.59
N ILE A 8 -7.63 -0.14 -7.32
CA ILE A 8 -7.28 -1.47 -6.78
C ILE A 8 -5.79 -1.60 -6.44
N PHE A 9 -4.97 -0.61 -6.78
CA PHE A 9 -3.55 -0.58 -6.44
C PHE A 9 -3.29 0.13 -5.11
N PRO A 10 -2.13 -0.13 -4.48
CA PRO A 10 -1.67 0.66 -3.34
C PRO A 10 -1.56 2.17 -3.65
N GLU A 11 -1.64 3.00 -2.61
CA GLU A 11 -1.66 4.46 -2.71
C GLU A 11 -0.44 5.04 -3.44
N THR A 12 0.73 4.39 -3.31
CA THR A 12 2.00 4.85 -3.91
C THR A 12 2.28 4.24 -5.28
N ALA A 13 1.35 3.44 -5.83
CA ALA A 13 1.57 2.80 -7.12
C ALA A 13 1.70 3.82 -8.24
N SER A 14 2.66 3.60 -9.13
CA SER A 14 2.91 4.46 -10.28
C SER A 14 3.45 3.65 -11.46
N VAL A 15 3.67 4.33 -12.59
CA VAL A 15 4.28 3.75 -13.78
C VAL A 15 5.63 4.41 -14.01
N THR A 16 6.69 3.61 -14.18
CA THR A 16 8.05 4.09 -14.48
C THR A 16 8.14 4.62 -15.91
N PRO A 17 9.20 5.38 -16.27
CA PRO A 17 9.46 5.76 -17.66
C PRO A 17 9.57 4.58 -18.63
N GLU A 18 10.03 3.43 -18.15
CA GLU A 18 10.14 2.17 -18.88
C GLU A 18 8.81 1.41 -19.00
N ASN A 19 7.71 2.00 -18.52
CA ASN A 19 6.35 1.45 -18.54
C ASN A 19 6.18 0.18 -17.67
N HIS A 20 6.91 0.12 -16.55
CA HIS A 20 6.73 -0.90 -15.51
C HIS A 20 5.88 -0.39 -14.35
N LEU A 21 5.31 -1.31 -13.56
CA LEU A 21 4.66 -0.97 -12.30
C LEU A 21 5.74 -0.64 -11.25
N ALA A 22 5.60 0.50 -10.58
CA ALA A 22 6.37 0.82 -9.39
C ALA A 22 5.47 0.87 -8.16
N ILE A 23 5.98 0.40 -7.02
CA ILE A 23 5.31 0.46 -5.70
C ILE A 23 6.28 1.10 -4.72
N GLY A 24 5.84 2.10 -3.95
CA GLY A 24 6.72 2.81 -3.02
C GLY A 24 7.88 3.55 -3.70
N GLY A 25 7.77 3.82 -5.01
CA GLY A 25 8.84 4.41 -5.82
C GLY A 25 9.89 3.43 -6.33
N THR A 26 9.72 2.11 -6.13
CA THR A 26 10.63 1.07 -6.64
C THR A 26 9.98 0.30 -7.77
N ASP A 27 10.72 0.05 -8.85
CA ASP A 27 10.28 -0.80 -9.96
C ASP A 27 10.08 -2.24 -9.47
N VAL A 28 8.91 -2.82 -9.75
CA VAL A 28 8.61 -4.20 -9.38
C VAL A 28 9.54 -5.21 -10.07
N ALA A 29 10.05 -4.90 -11.26
CA ALA A 29 11.04 -5.74 -11.93
C ALA A 29 12.35 -5.84 -11.12
N GLU A 30 12.82 -4.72 -10.58
CA GLU A 30 14.01 -4.67 -9.71
C GLU A 30 13.77 -5.49 -8.42
N LEU A 31 12.56 -5.42 -7.85
CA LEU A 31 12.20 -6.22 -6.68
C LEU A 31 12.27 -7.73 -6.98
N VAL A 32 11.79 -8.16 -8.15
CA VAL A 32 11.85 -9.57 -8.55
C VAL A 32 13.28 -10.03 -8.80
N GLU A 33 14.12 -9.20 -9.43
CA GLU A 33 15.54 -9.51 -9.61
C GLU A 33 16.26 -9.69 -8.27
N ARG A 34 15.92 -8.86 -7.29
CA ARG A 34 16.55 -8.85 -5.96
C ARG A 34 16.05 -9.97 -5.04
N PHE A 35 14.76 -10.29 -5.07
CA PHE A 35 14.13 -11.18 -4.08
C PHE A 35 13.55 -12.48 -4.66
N GLY A 36 13.52 -12.63 -5.99
CA GLY A 36 12.91 -13.76 -6.68
C GLY A 36 11.40 -13.67 -6.78
N SER A 37 10.78 -14.69 -7.38
CA SER A 37 9.31 -14.83 -7.48
C SER A 37 8.86 -16.25 -7.10
N PRO A 38 7.66 -16.42 -6.50
CA PRO A 38 6.65 -15.39 -6.19
C PRO A 38 7.06 -14.46 -5.05
N LEU A 39 6.71 -13.17 -5.18
CA LEU A 39 7.03 -12.12 -4.21
C LEU A 39 5.76 -11.39 -3.77
N TYR A 40 5.53 -11.34 -2.45
CA TYR A 40 4.51 -10.48 -1.86
C TYR A 40 5.11 -9.12 -1.51
N VAL A 41 4.52 -8.06 -2.06
CA VAL A 41 4.96 -6.68 -1.83
C VAL A 41 3.88 -5.94 -1.06
N PHE A 42 4.23 -5.39 0.10
CA PHE A 42 3.36 -4.52 0.88
C PHE A 42 3.82 -3.07 0.74
N ASP A 43 2.91 -2.18 0.39
CA ASP A 43 3.15 -0.73 0.46
C ASP A 43 2.89 -0.22 1.87
N GLU A 44 3.96 0.19 2.56
CA GLU A 44 3.89 0.64 3.95
C GLU A 44 3.04 1.91 4.11
N ALA A 45 3.08 2.82 3.12
CA ALA A 45 2.30 4.04 3.14
C ALA A 45 0.80 3.72 3.15
N THR A 46 0.36 2.82 2.26
CA THR A 46 -1.02 2.30 2.25
C THR A 46 -1.36 1.63 3.56
N LEU A 47 -0.56 0.65 4.01
CA LEU A 47 -0.86 -0.16 5.19
C LEU A 47 -0.98 0.69 6.45
N ARG A 48 0.02 1.53 6.73
CA ARG A 48 0.00 2.44 7.88
C ARG A 48 -1.02 3.56 7.72
N GLY A 49 -1.27 4.01 6.49
CA GLY A 49 -2.31 4.98 6.18
C GLY A 49 -3.69 4.47 6.60
N GLN A 50 -4.01 3.21 6.27
CA GLN A 50 -5.25 2.58 6.72
C GLN A 50 -5.30 2.47 8.25
N CYS A 51 -4.23 2.00 8.91
CA CYS A 51 -4.19 1.91 10.37
C CYS A 51 -4.42 3.27 11.04
N ARG A 52 -3.78 4.35 10.55
CA ARG A 52 -3.99 5.71 11.06
C ARG A 52 -5.43 6.16 10.88
N ARG A 53 -6.03 5.96 9.70
CA ARG A 53 -7.44 6.30 9.46
C ARG A 53 -8.39 5.61 10.43
N PHE A 54 -8.17 4.32 10.73
CA PHE A 54 -8.97 3.64 11.75
C PHE A 54 -8.82 4.28 13.14
N VAL A 55 -7.59 4.54 13.58
CA VAL A 55 -7.34 5.16 14.89
C VAL A 55 -7.96 6.56 14.97
N GLU A 56 -7.71 7.39 13.96
CA GLU A 56 -8.18 8.78 13.88
C GLU A 56 -9.71 8.85 13.88
N GLU A 57 -10.36 8.13 12.97
CA GLU A 57 -11.81 8.25 12.77
C GLU A 57 -12.61 7.70 13.95
N PHE A 58 -12.15 6.60 14.57
CA PHE A 58 -12.84 6.03 15.72
C PHE A 58 -12.59 6.83 17.01
N SER A 59 -11.36 7.28 17.25
CA SER A 59 -11.04 8.08 18.43
C SER A 59 -11.71 9.46 18.39
N ALA A 60 -11.97 9.99 17.20
CA ALA A 60 -12.71 11.25 17.03
C ALA A 60 -14.21 11.14 17.38
N ARG A 61 -14.78 9.94 17.38
CA ARG A 61 -16.23 9.71 17.57
C ARG A 61 -16.60 9.07 18.89
N TYR A 62 -15.67 8.34 19.50
CA TYR A 62 -15.92 7.56 20.70
C TYR A 62 -14.80 7.78 21.72
N PRO A 63 -15.13 8.04 22.99
CA PRO A 63 -14.13 8.43 24.00
C PRO A 63 -13.20 7.27 24.42
N ASN A 64 -13.62 6.02 24.26
CA ASN A 64 -12.89 4.83 24.71
C ASN A 64 -12.90 3.76 23.62
N VAL A 65 -11.95 3.81 22.68
CA VAL A 65 -11.79 2.80 21.62
C VAL A 65 -10.39 2.22 21.63
N LEU A 66 -10.32 0.90 21.46
CA LEU A 66 -9.10 0.18 21.13
C LEU A 66 -9.23 -0.33 19.70
N VAL A 67 -8.37 0.14 18.80
CA VAL A 67 -8.21 -0.46 17.46
C VAL A 67 -7.17 -1.57 17.59
N ALA A 68 -7.56 -2.80 17.26
CA ALA A 68 -6.71 -3.98 17.34
C ALA A 68 -6.57 -4.66 15.98
N TYR A 69 -5.40 -5.22 15.72
CA TYR A 69 -5.15 -6.09 14.57
C TYR A 69 -5.50 -7.53 14.92
N ALA A 70 -6.25 -8.22 14.05
CA ALA A 70 -6.51 -9.64 14.17
C ALA A 70 -5.38 -10.41 13.47
N ALA A 71 -4.59 -11.14 14.26
CA ALA A 71 -3.45 -11.93 13.80
C ALA A 71 -3.86 -13.39 13.52
#